data_AF-W4KJA4-F1
#
_entry.id   AF-W4KJA4-F1
#
_cell.length_a   1.000
_cell.length_b   1.000
_cell.length_c   1.000
_cell.angle_alpha   90.00
_cell.angle_beta   90.00
_cell.angle_gamma   90.00
#
_symmetry.space_group_name_H-M   'P 1'
#
loop_
_entity.id
_entity.type
_entity.pdbx_description
1 polymer ?
#
loop_
_entity_poly.entity_id
_entity_poly.type
_entity_poly.pdbx_seq_one_letter_code
_entity_poly.pdbx_strand_id
1 'polypeptide(L)'
;MDPTHHPLHLADIQTRPRLLAAWERRRHREAHWFIECVAEAMGVFFYCFAGVGASAAYTLGNLLGLPLGSVFSVGFAYAMGIGLALVVCSATSGGHFNPAVTILCMLFKGFPVGKGMRYIVAQILGGYIACLIVYLSWKHLITEVEALLVVKGTLDEINFTPSGPAGIFALYVPAGSPLGLVLFNEFVTDFVIGMAICACTDPTNFLIPPMLSPWIIGMTYGIAIWGYSTQGLAANAARDVGGRLAAMTIWGTKAAGGNYAALAALTNIPATLFAYIVYEVFFVDSSRVIAPAQQAFMTGHKAHMEHLENGQHRGASPSSDLEEKAHESRSE
;
A
#
# COMPACT_ATOMS: atom_id res chain seq x y z
N MET A 1 -13.87 8.86 -31.65
CA MET A 1 -14.08 7.50 -31.11
C MET A 1 -15.39 7.01 -31.67
N ASP A 2 -15.37 5.84 -32.31
CA ASP A 2 -16.55 5.26 -32.94
C ASP A 2 -17.57 4.84 -31.86
N PRO A 3 -18.81 5.37 -31.87
CA PRO A 3 -19.85 5.04 -30.89
C PRO A 3 -20.40 3.61 -31.02
N THR A 4 -19.89 2.80 -31.96
CA THR A 4 -20.40 1.45 -32.25
C THR A 4 -19.64 0.30 -31.58
N HIS A 5 -18.52 0.56 -30.89
CA HIS A 5 -17.77 -0.50 -30.22
C HIS A 5 -18.31 -0.78 -28.82
N HIS A 6 -19.13 -1.83 -28.69
CA HIS A 6 -19.51 -2.37 -27.38
C HIS A 6 -18.24 -2.83 -26.64
N PRO A 7 -18.06 -2.47 -25.35
CA PRO A 7 -16.93 -2.96 -24.57
C PRO A 7 -17.00 -4.50 -24.49
N LEU A 8 -15.87 -5.14 -24.78
CA LEU A 8 -15.73 -6.59 -24.73
C LEU A 8 -15.32 -7.00 -23.32
N HIS A 9 -16.20 -7.72 -22.61
CA HIS A 9 -15.89 -8.22 -21.28
C HIS A 9 -15.27 -9.61 -21.36
N LEU A 10 -14.41 -9.95 -20.39
CA LEU A 10 -13.78 -11.28 -20.35
C LEU A 10 -14.83 -12.41 -20.29
N ALA A 11 -15.96 -12.16 -19.62
CA ALA A 11 -17.08 -13.09 -19.54
C ALA A 11 -17.71 -13.42 -20.91
N ASP A 12 -17.54 -12.56 -21.91
CA ASP A 12 -18.07 -12.77 -23.27
C ASP A 12 -17.20 -13.75 -24.08
N ILE A 13 -15.91 -13.83 -23.75
CA ILE A 13 -14.92 -14.63 -24.48
C ILE A 13 -14.63 -15.95 -23.75
N GLN A 14 -14.64 -15.91 -22.41
CA GLN A 14 -14.21 -17.03 -21.57
C GLN A 14 -15.28 -17.40 -20.56
N THR A 15 -15.69 -18.68 -20.60
CA THR A 15 -16.64 -19.21 -19.62
C THR A 15 -15.93 -19.46 -18.29
N ARG A 16 -16.52 -18.93 -17.21
CA ARG A 16 -16.03 -19.13 -15.85
C ARG A 16 -16.71 -20.35 -15.21
N PRO A 17 -15.98 -21.22 -14.48
CA PRO A 17 -16.59 -22.33 -13.75
C PRO A 17 -17.75 -21.87 -12.86
N ARG A 18 -18.84 -22.63 -12.81
CA ARG A 18 -20.10 -22.23 -12.15
C ARG A 18 -19.92 -21.76 -10.70
N LEU A 19 -19.07 -22.46 -9.94
CA LEU A 19 -18.77 -22.11 -8.54
C LEU A 19 -18.10 -20.74 -8.43
N LEU A 20 -17.14 -20.44 -9.33
CA LEU A 20 -16.44 -19.17 -9.34
C LEU A 20 -17.31 -18.03 -9.84
N ALA A 21 -18.19 -18.28 -10.82
CA ALA A 21 -19.19 -17.32 -11.28
C ALA A 21 -20.24 -17.01 -10.18
N ALA A 22 -20.65 -18.01 -9.41
CA ALA A 22 -21.54 -17.82 -8.26
C ALA A 22 -20.85 -17.01 -7.15
N TRP A 23 -19.60 -17.33 -6.84
CA TRP A 23 -18.78 -16.55 -5.90
C TRP A 23 -18.58 -15.11 -6.37
N GLU A 24 -18.26 -14.89 -7.64
CA GLU A 24 -18.10 -13.56 -8.22
C GLU A 24 -19.36 -12.71 -8.05
N ARG A 25 -20.54 -13.25 -8.40
CA ARG A 25 -21.81 -12.54 -8.18
C ARG A 25 -22.04 -12.18 -6.72
N ARG A 26 -21.75 -13.10 -5.80
CA ARG A 26 -21.85 -12.82 -4.35
C ARG A 26 -20.85 -11.75 -3.90
N ARG A 27 -19.61 -11.83 -4.38
CA ARG A 27 -18.55 -10.83 -4.12
C ARG A 27 -19.00 -9.44 -4.55
N HIS A 28 -19.56 -9.29 -5.75
CA HIS A 28 -19.98 -7.98 -6.26
C HIS A 28 -21.18 -7.38 -5.53
N ARG A 29 -22.06 -8.20 -4.94
CA ARG A 29 -23.24 -7.71 -4.18
C ARG A 29 -22.96 -7.46 -2.71
N GLU A 30 -22.30 -8.39 -2.03
CA GLU A 30 -22.27 -8.43 -0.56
C GLU A 30 -20.88 -8.23 0.05
N ALA A 31 -19.83 -8.70 -0.63
CA ALA A 31 -18.48 -8.77 -0.07
C ALA A 31 -17.49 -7.82 -0.76
N HIS A 32 -17.95 -6.88 -1.58
CA HIS A 32 -17.08 -6.01 -2.38
C HIS A 32 -16.10 -5.23 -1.49
N TRP A 33 -16.63 -4.59 -0.44
CA TRP A 33 -15.84 -3.86 0.55
C TRP A 33 -14.77 -4.72 1.23
N PHE A 34 -15.06 -6.00 1.49
CA PHE A 34 -14.14 -6.92 2.14
C PHE A 34 -13.00 -7.28 1.19
N ILE A 35 -13.31 -7.55 -0.08
CA ILE A 35 -12.27 -7.89 -1.05
C ILE A 35 -11.38 -6.70 -1.38
N GLU A 36 -11.91 -5.49 -1.36
CA GLU A 36 -11.10 -4.27 -1.42
C GLU A 36 -10.13 -4.17 -0.23
N CYS A 37 -10.59 -4.45 0.98
CA CYS A 37 -9.72 -4.51 2.17
C CYS A 37 -8.66 -5.61 2.04
N VAL A 38 -9.02 -6.80 1.53
CA VAL A 38 -8.04 -7.87 1.26
C VAL A 38 -7.00 -7.43 0.24
N ALA A 39 -7.40 -6.74 -0.82
CA ALA A 39 -6.47 -6.20 -1.81
C ALA A 39 -5.55 -5.14 -1.21
N GLU A 40 -6.06 -4.25 -0.35
CA GLU A 40 -5.24 -3.27 0.37
C GLU A 40 -4.24 -3.93 1.33
N ALA A 41 -4.68 -4.93 2.11
CA ALA A 41 -3.81 -5.71 2.98
C ALA A 41 -2.74 -6.47 2.19
N MET A 42 -3.11 -7.10 1.06
CA MET A 42 -2.18 -7.82 0.19
C MET A 42 -1.17 -6.88 -0.49
N GLY A 43 -1.60 -5.69 -0.90
CA GLY A 43 -0.70 -4.69 -1.47
C GLY A 43 0.37 -4.27 -0.47
N VAL A 44 -0.03 -3.97 0.78
CA VAL A 44 0.94 -3.69 1.86
C VAL A 44 1.82 -4.89 2.16
N PHE A 45 1.24 -6.08 2.18
CA PHE A 45 1.96 -7.32 2.41
C PHE A 45 3.09 -7.52 1.39
N PHE A 46 2.86 -7.31 0.09
CA PHE A 46 3.86 -7.58 -0.94
C PHE A 46 5.14 -6.78 -0.77
N TYR A 47 5.03 -5.45 -0.59
CA TYR A 47 6.23 -4.64 -0.43
C TYR A 47 6.84 -4.76 0.97
N CYS A 48 6.06 -5.04 2.02
CA CYS A 48 6.62 -5.33 3.34
C CYS A 48 7.37 -6.66 3.31
N PHE A 49 6.81 -7.70 2.72
CA PHE A 49 7.45 -9.01 2.60
C PHE A 49 8.78 -8.91 1.85
N ALA A 50 8.77 -8.27 0.68
CA ALA A 50 9.99 -8.09 -0.13
C ALA A 50 11.02 -7.21 0.58
N GLY A 51 10.61 -6.03 1.04
CA GLY A 51 11.49 -5.03 1.63
C GLY A 51 12.04 -5.43 2.99
N VAL A 52 11.18 -5.87 3.92
CA VAL A 52 11.59 -6.34 5.26
C VAL A 52 12.41 -7.62 5.14
N GLY A 53 12.09 -8.51 4.19
CA GLY A 53 12.92 -9.69 3.89
C GLY A 53 14.33 -9.31 3.45
N ALA A 54 14.49 -8.32 2.57
CA ALA A 54 15.80 -7.81 2.18
C ALA A 54 16.52 -7.10 3.34
N SER A 55 15.78 -6.35 4.18
CA SER A 55 16.33 -5.75 5.41
C SER A 55 16.83 -6.81 6.38
N ALA A 56 16.17 -7.96 6.49
CA ALA A 56 16.62 -9.06 7.32
C ALA A 56 17.98 -9.59 6.84
N ALA A 57 18.12 -9.84 5.54
CA ALA A 57 19.39 -10.26 4.95
C ALA A 57 20.50 -9.22 5.18
N TYR A 58 20.21 -7.93 4.97
CA TYR A 58 21.17 -6.84 5.19
C TYR A 58 21.61 -6.72 6.66
N THR A 59 20.67 -6.63 7.59
CA THR A 59 20.97 -6.42 9.01
C THR A 59 21.64 -7.65 9.63
N LEU A 60 21.11 -8.85 9.40
CA LEU A 60 21.70 -10.09 9.95
C LEU A 60 23.06 -10.36 9.32
N GLY A 61 23.22 -10.10 8.01
CA GLY A 61 24.51 -10.16 7.33
C GLY A 61 25.56 -9.26 7.98
N ASN A 62 25.23 -8.00 8.24
CA ASN A 62 26.15 -7.06 8.92
C ASN A 62 26.52 -7.52 10.33
N LEU A 63 25.55 -8.00 11.11
CA LEU A 63 25.79 -8.49 12.48
C LEU A 63 26.66 -9.75 12.53
N LEU A 64 26.58 -10.59 11.50
CA LEU A 64 27.37 -11.82 11.35
C LEU A 64 28.69 -11.61 10.57
N GLY A 65 28.90 -10.44 9.96
CA GLY A 65 30.03 -10.20 9.06
C GLY A 65 29.94 -10.96 7.73
N LEU A 66 28.73 -11.28 7.28
CA LEU A 66 28.44 -12.01 6.04
C LEU A 66 27.86 -11.07 4.97
N PRO A 67 28.29 -11.18 3.70
CA PRO A 67 27.82 -10.31 2.61
C PRO A 67 26.44 -10.76 2.06
N LEU A 68 25.41 -10.80 2.92
CA LEU A 68 24.07 -11.31 2.57
C LEU A 68 23.17 -10.25 1.91
N GLY A 69 23.47 -8.97 2.07
CA GLY A 69 22.63 -7.88 1.53
C GLY A 69 23.31 -6.51 1.57
N SER A 70 22.63 -5.53 1.00
CA SER A 70 23.07 -4.12 0.93
C SER A 70 21.88 -3.18 0.94
N VAL A 71 22.11 -1.90 1.24
CA VAL A 71 21.06 -0.85 1.12
C VAL A 71 20.46 -0.83 -0.30
N PHE A 72 21.27 -1.11 -1.33
CA PHE A 72 20.78 -1.26 -2.69
C PHE A 72 19.74 -2.37 -2.80
N SER A 73 20.06 -3.57 -2.29
CA SER A 73 19.13 -4.71 -2.32
C SER A 73 17.82 -4.43 -1.56
N VAL A 74 17.88 -3.70 -0.45
CA VAL A 74 16.70 -3.29 0.32
C VAL A 74 15.82 -2.36 -0.50
N GLY A 75 16.39 -1.28 -1.06
CA GLY A 75 15.61 -0.32 -1.86
C GLY A 75 15.06 -0.93 -3.14
N PHE A 76 15.82 -1.83 -3.80
CA PHE A 76 15.35 -2.54 -4.98
C PHE A 76 14.21 -3.51 -4.64
N ALA A 77 14.30 -4.24 -3.53
CA ALA A 77 13.23 -5.14 -3.09
C ALA A 77 11.93 -4.39 -2.75
N TYR A 78 12.01 -3.25 -2.05
CA TYR A 78 10.85 -2.38 -1.83
C TYR A 78 10.28 -1.84 -3.15
N ALA A 79 11.13 -1.35 -4.05
CA ALA A 79 10.68 -0.83 -5.35
C ALA A 79 9.91 -1.88 -6.16
N MET A 80 10.47 -3.08 -6.28
CA MET A 80 9.81 -4.18 -7.00
C MET A 80 8.56 -4.68 -6.27
N GLY A 81 8.58 -4.71 -4.93
CA GLY A 81 7.42 -5.08 -4.12
C GLY A 81 6.25 -4.10 -4.27
N ILE A 82 6.52 -2.79 -4.35
CA ILE A 82 5.51 -1.75 -4.59
C ILE A 82 4.95 -1.89 -6.01
N GLY A 83 5.82 -2.11 -7.00
CA GLY A 83 5.39 -2.39 -8.38
C GLY A 83 4.47 -3.61 -8.44
N LEU A 84 4.84 -4.71 -7.77
CA LEU A 84 4.01 -5.91 -7.66
C LEU A 84 2.66 -5.62 -6.97
N ALA A 85 2.66 -4.87 -5.87
CA ALA A 85 1.44 -4.48 -5.16
C ALA A 85 0.46 -3.73 -6.07
N LEU A 86 0.94 -2.72 -6.79
CA LEU A 86 0.13 -1.94 -7.71
C LEU A 86 -0.37 -2.76 -8.91
N VAL A 87 0.47 -3.63 -9.47
CA VAL A 87 0.06 -4.51 -10.59
C VAL A 87 -1.01 -5.51 -10.16
N VAL A 88 -0.87 -6.12 -8.97
CA VAL A 88 -1.74 -7.21 -8.53
C VAL A 88 -3.05 -6.69 -7.92
N CYS A 89 -2.99 -5.60 -7.15
CA CYS A 89 -4.07 -5.22 -6.26
C CYS A 89 -4.83 -3.94 -6.71
N SER A 90 -4.24 -3.05 -7.51
CA SER A 90 -4.87 -1.76 -7.85
C SER A 90 -6.19 -1.88 -8.60
N ALA A 91 -6.33 -2.86 -9.49
CA ALA A 91 -7.58 -3.08 -10.22
C ALA A 91 -8.74 -3.52 -9.30
N THR A 92 -8.44 -3.95 -8.07
CA THR A 92 -9.46 -4.37 -7.09
C THR A 92 -9.81 -3.26 -6.10
N SER A 93 -8.83 -2.56 -5.53
CA SER A 93 -9.07 -1.57 -4.46
C SER A 93 -8.89 -0.10 -4.88
N GLY A 94 -8.34 0.16 -6.06
CA GLY A 94 -7.80 1.48 -6.44
C GLY A 94 -6.33 1.67 -6.05
N GLY A 95 -5.79 0.79 -5.20
CA GLY A 95 -4.36 0.68 -4.92
C GLY A 95 -3.77 1.82 -4.09
N HIS A 96 -4.37 2.12 -2.94
CA HIS A 96 -3.84 3.17 -2.05
C HIS A 96 -2.58 2.68 -1.33
N PHE A 97 -2.66 1.52 -0.68
CA PHE A 97 -1.62 0.81 0.08
C PHE A 97 -0.82 1.67 1.08
N ASN A 98 -1.32 2.86 1.40
CA ASN A 98 -0.68 3.82 2.28
C ASN A 98 -1.78 4.66 2.95
N PRO A 99 -1.78 4.77 4.29
CA PRO A 99 -2.73 5.62 4.99
C PRO A 99 -2.68 7.09 4.54
N ALA A 100 -1.49 7.62 4.22
CA ALA A 100 -1.35 8.99 3.73
C ALA A 100 -2.07 9.22 2.39
N VAL A 101 -1.92 8.29 1.44
CA VAL A 101 -2.62 8.31 0.14
C VAL A 101 -4.13 8.14 0.34
N THR A 102 -4.54 7.25 1.26
CA THR A 102 -5.96 7.04 1.58
C THR A 102 -6.59 8.31 2.16
N ILE A 103 -5.89 9.00 3.07
CA ILE A 103 -6.33 10.26 3.65
C ILE A 103 -6.39 11.36 2.59
N LEU A 104 -5.38 11.47 1.72
CA LEU A 104 -5.42 12.38 0.58
C LEU A 104 -6.67 12.15 -0.29
N CYS A 105 -6.95 10.89 -0.65
CA CYS A 105 -8.13 10.57 -1.46
C CYS A 105 -9.44 10.92 -0.75
N MET A 106 -9.52 10.74 0.58
CA MET A 106 -10.69 11.14 1.38
C MET A 106 -10.89 12.66 1.39
N LEU A 107 -9.81 13.44 1.48
CA LEU A 107 -9.87 14.90 1.58
C LEU A 107 -10.07 15.59 0.23
N PHE A 108 -9.44 15.08 -0.84
CA PHE A 108 -9.31 15.82 -2.10
C PHE A 108 -9.89 15.12 -3.32
N LYS A 109 -10.13 13.80 -3.27
CA LYS A 109 -10.61 13.01 -4.43
C LYS A 109 -11.98 12.37 -4.21
N GLY A 110 -12.70 12.75 -3.15
CA GLY A 110 -14.07 12.29 -2.89
C GLY A 110 -14.19 10.85 -2.40
N PHE A 111 -13.12 10.26 -1.87
CA PHE A 111 -13.14 8.87 -1.39
C PHE A 111 -13.97 8.75 -0.08
N PRO A 112 -14.92 7.80 0.03
CA PRO A 112 -15.79 7.72 1.20
C PRO A 112 -15.02 7.47 2.50
N VAL A 113 -15.25 8.31 3.52
CA VAL A 113 -14.49 8.26 4.79
C VAL A 113 -14.58 6.89 5.47
N GLY A 114 -15.78 6.32 5.60
CA GLY A 114 -15.95 4.99 6.20
C GLY A 114 -15.27 3.85 5.42
N LYS A 115 -15.04 4.01 4.11
CA LYS A 115 -14.23 3.08 3.31
C LYS A 115 -12.74 3.31 3.54
N GLY A 116 -12.29 4.56 3.58
CA GLY A 116 -10.90 4.91 3.88
C GLY A 116 -10.42 4.43 5.24
N MET A 117 -11.24 4.53 6.29
CA MET A 117 -10.88 4.00 7.60
C MET A 117 -10.69 2.48 7.59
N ARG A 118 -11.52 1.73 6.85
CA ARG A 118 -11.37 0.29 6.66
C ARG A 118 -10.09 -0.07 5.90
N TYR A 119 -9.75 0.73 4.88
CA TYR A 119 -8.49 0.59 4.13
C TYR A 119 -7.28 0.75 5.05
N ILE A 120 -7.25 1.78 5.89
CA ILE A 120 -6.11 2.03 6.81
C ILE A 120 -5.90 0.84 7.75
N VAL A 121 -6.97 0.30 8.33
CA VAL A 121 -6.89 -0.89 9.20
C VAL A 121 -6.37 -2.10 8.42
N ALA A 122 -6.89 -2.34 7.22
CA ALA A 122 -6.47 -3.46 6.38
C ALA A 122 -4.99 -3.34 5.95
N GLN A 123 -4.54 -2.13 5.59
CA GLN A 123 -3.16 -1.82 5.26
C GLN A 123 -2.21 -2.14 6.43
N ILE A 124 -2.53 -1.66 7.63
CA ILE A 124 -1.72 -1.95 8.84
C ILE A 124 -1.65 -3.46 9.11
N LEU A 125 -2.77 -4.17 8.97
CA LEU A 125 -2.83 -5.62 9.15
C LEU A 125 -1.96 -6.35 8.12
N GLY A 126 -1.96 -5.91 6.86
CA GLY A 126 -1.09 -6.44 5.81
C GLY A 126 0.40 -6.34 6.16
N GLY A 127 0.83 -5.17 6.65
CA GLY A 127 2.21 -4.92 7.07
C GLY A 127 2.61 -5.76 8.29
N TYR A 128 1.69 -5.88 9.26
CA TYR A 128 1.86 -6.73 10.44
C TYR A 128 2.08 -8.20 10.07
N ILE A 129 1.19 -8.76 9.24
CA ILE A 129 1.25 -10.17 8.81
C ILE A 129 2.55 -10.43 8.02
N ALA A 130 2.94 -9.53 7.12
CA ALA A 130 4.18 -9.66 6.36
C ALA A 130 5.41 -9.74 7.28
N CYS A 131 5.49 -8.86 8.29
CA CYS A 131 6.59 -8.82 9.23
C CYS A 131 6.67 -10.11 10.07
N LEU A 132 5.54 -10.64 10.54
CA LEU A 132 5.51 -11.92 11.26
C LEU A 132 5.98 -13.08 10.38
N ILE A 133 5.55 -13.13 9.11
CA ILE A 133 6.00 -14.15 8.17
C ILE A 133 7.50 -14.05 7.91
N VAL A 134 8.04 -12.83 7.72
CA VAL A 134 9.49 -12.64 7.54
C VAL A 134 10.25 -13.06 8.80
N TYR A 135 9.76 -12.72 10.00
CA TYR A 135 10.36 -13.18 11.25
C TYR A 135 10.43 -14.70 11.32
N LEU A 136 9.34 -15.41 11.01
CA LEU A 136 9.32 -16.87 11.00
C LEU A 136 10.30 -17.45 9.98
N SER A 137 10.39 -16.85 8.78
CA SER A 137 11.33 -17.27 7.74
C SER A 137 12.81 -17.10 8.15
N TRP A 138 13.13 -16.06 8.92
CA TRP A 138 14.50 -15.75 9.37
C TRP A 138 14.78 -16.16 10.82
N LYS A 139 13.84 -16.85 11.48
CA LYS A 139 13.86 -17.09 12.93
C LYS A 139 15.17 -17.71 13.41
N HIS A 140 15.68 -18.69 12.69
CA HIS A 140 16.92 -19.37 13.03
C HIS A 140 18.11 -18.40 13.15
N LEU A 141 18.37 -17.60 12.11
CA LEU A 141 19.46 -16.62 12.09
C LEU A 141 19.25 -15.48 13.10
N ILE A 142 18.00 -15.04 13.30
CA ILE A 142 17.68 -14.04 14.33
C ILE A 142 18.07 -14.57 15.71
N THR A 143 17.68 -15.80 16.05
CA THR A 143 18.02 -16.40 17.36
C THR A 143 19.52 -16.61 17.55
N GLU A 144 20.26 -16.96 16.49
CA GLU A 144 21.72 -17.06 16.56
C GLU A 144 22.38 -15.72 16.82
N VAL A 145 21.96 -14.68 16.09
CA VAL A 145 22.46 -13.31 16.27
C VAL A 145 22.13 -12.80 17.67
N GLU A 146 20.91 -13.03 18.17
CA GLU A 146 20.54 -12.65 19.54
C GLU A 146 21.43 -13.34 20.57
N ALA A 147 21.66 -14.64 20.45
CA ALA A 147 22.56 -15.38 21.35
C ALA A 147 23.99 -14.83 21.31
N LEU A 148 24.51 -14.49 20.13
CA LEU A 148 25.83 -13.86 19.98
C LEU A 148 25.89 -12.48 20.66
N LEU A 149 24.83 -11.68 20.53
CA LEU A 149 24.75 -10.36 21.16
C LEU A 149 24.62 -10.45 22.69
N VAL A 150 23.96 -11.49 23.22
CA VAL A 150 23.94 -11.78 24.66
C VAL A 150 25.33 -12.09 25.19
N VAL A 151 26.10 -12.95 24.52
CA VAL A 151 27.48 -13.29 24.92
C VAL A 151 28.38 -12.05 24.90
N LYS A 152 28.16 -11.12 23.96
CA LYS A 152 28.88 -9.84 23.87
C LYS A 152 28.40 -8.80 24.89
N GLY A 153 27.25 -9.02 25.54
CA GLY A 153 26.64 -8.06 26.46
C GLY A 153 26.04 -6.83 25.79
N THR A 154 25.83 -6.86 24.47
CA THR A 154 25.39 -5.69 23.68
C THR A 154 23.94 -5.79 23.17
N LEU A 155 23.22 -6.88 23.49
CA LEU A 155 21.85 -7.09 23.01
C LEU A 155 20.91 -5.94 23.41
N ASP A 156 20.90 -5.54 24.69
CA ASP A 156 19.97 -4.52 25.20
C ASP A 156 20.20 -3.15 24.54
N GLU A 157 21.44 -2.85 24.15
CA GLU A 157 21.81 -1.60 23.49
C GLU A 157 21.43 -1.59 22.02
N ILE A 158 21.56 -2.73 21.33
CA ILE A 158 21.45 -2.80 19.87
C ILE A 158 20.06 -3.24 19.43
N ASN A 159 19.34 -4.05 20.19
CA ASN A 159 18.13 -4.74 19.70
C ASN A 159 17.09 -3.79 19.12
N PHE A 160 16.84 -2.66 19.81
CA PHE A 160 15.86 -1.65 19.43
C PHE A 160 16.49 -0.44 18.73
N THR A 161 17.41 -0.71 17.80
CA THR A 161 18.09 0.29 16.96
C THR A 161 17.92 -0.05 15.48
N PRO A 162 18.18 0.89 14.54
CA PRO A 162 18.15 0.59 13.10
C PRO A 162 19.05 -0.57 12.66
N SER A 163 20.09 -0.86 13.43
CA SER A 163 21.09 -1.89 13.13
C SER A 163 20.88 -3.20 13.90
N GLY A 164 19.84 -3.28 14.74
CA GLY A 164 19.53 -4.46 15.55
C GLY A 164 18.47 -5.37 14.93
N PRO A 165 18.25 -6.57 15.52
CA PRO A 165 17.22 -7.50 15.08
C PRO A 165 15.81 -6.90 15.00
N ALA A 166 15.37 -6.12 15.99
CA ALA A 166 14.05 -5.49 15.92
C ALA A 166 13.97 -4.40 14.84
N GLY A 167 15.12 -3.78 14.49
CA GLY A 167 15.27 -2.77 13.44
C GLY A 167 14.97 -3.27 12.03
N ILE A 168 14.96 -4.59 11.82
CA ILE A 168 14.48 -5.23 10.58
C ILE A 168 13.00 -4.88 10.37
N PHE A 169 12.20 -4.96 11.43
CA PHE A 169 10.74 -4.89 11.37
C PHE A 169 10.19 -3.51 11.70
N ALA A 170 10.70 -2.89 12.76
CA ALA A 170 10.25 -1.59 13.25
C ALA A 170 11.35 -0.54 13.08
N LEU A 171 10.95 0.71 12.88
CA LEU A 171 11.90 1.79 12.66
C LEU A 171 12.21 2.50 13.97
N TYR A 172 13.50 2.74 14.21
CA TYR A 172 14.03 3.37 15.41
C TYR A 172 14.90 4.57 15.04
N VAL A 173 15.10 5.50 15.98
CA VAL A 173 16.00 6.64 15.76
C VAL A 173 17.44 6.14 15.76
N PRO A 174 18.27 6.52 14.78
CA PRO A 174 19.71 6.30 14.89
C PRO A 174 20.28 6.99 16.13
N ALA A 175 21.15 6.30 16.87
CA ALA A 175 21.72 6.83 18.12
C ALA A 175 22.46 8.15 17.87
N GLY A 176 22.13 9.18 18.66
CA GLY A 176 22.74 10.51 18.55
C GLY A 176 22.14 11.42 17.48
N SER A 177 21.20 10.96 16.66
CA SER A 177 20.55 11.80 15.64
C SER A 177 19.53 12.77 16.26
N PRO A 178 19.59 14.07 15.93
CA PRO A 178 18.60 15.03 16.40
C PRO A 178 17.25 14.76 15.71
N LEU A 179 16.20 14.65 16.52
CA LEU A 179 14.85 14.26 16.07
C LEU A 179 14.29 15.17 14.97
N GLY A 180 14.62 16.47 15.00
CA GLY A 180 14.21 17.42 13.98
C GLY A 180 14.78 17.13 12.58
N LEU A 181 16.01 16.61 12.50
CA LEU A 181 16.60 16.23 11.20
C LEU A 181 16.00 14.93 10.67
N VAL A 182 15.66 13.98 11.55
CA VAL A 182 14.96 12.76 11.16
C VAL A 182 13.56 13.08 10.64
N LEU A 183 12.84 13.98 11.31
CA LEU A 183 11.55 14.49 10.85
C LEU A 183 11.65 15.16 9.48
N PHE A 184 12.67 16.01 9.30
CA PHE A 184 12.91 16.69 8.03
C PHE A 184 13.20 15.69 6.90
N ASN A 185 14.04 14.69 7.17
CA ASN A 185 14.35 13.62 6.22
C ASN A 185 13.09 12.86 5.78
N GLU A 186 12.26 12.46 6.74
CA GLU A 186 10.98 11.79 6.51
C GLU A 186 10.06 12.66 5.64
N PHE A 187 9.85 13.93 6.05
CA PHE A 187 8.97 14.85 5.35
C PHE A 187 9.39 15.10 3.90
N VAL A 188 10.68 15.38 3.65
CA VAL A 188 11.18 15.66 2.29
C VAL A 188 11.08 14.42 1.41
N THR A 189 11.40 13.25 1.96
CA THR A 189 11.36 12.01 1.19
C THR A 189 9.92 11.64 0.82
N ASP A 190 8.99 11.77 1.75
CA ASP A 190 7.56 11.55 1.51
C ASP A 190 6.95 12.59 0.58
N PHE A 191 7.42 13.83 0.64
CA PHE A 191 7.03 14.85 -0.31
C PHE A 191 7.41 14.45 -1.74
N VAL A 192 8.64 13.95 -1.95
CA VAL A 192 9.09 13.48 -3.28
C VAL A 192 8.30 12.27 -3.76
N ILE A 193 8.01 11.32 -2.87
CA ILE A 193 7.15 10.17 -3.18
C ILE A 193 5.74 10.65 -3.54
N GLY A 194 5.16 11.57 -2.78
CA GLY A 194 3.86 12.17 -3.03
C GLY A 194 3.80 12.89 -4.38
N MET A 195 4.83 13.64 -4.75
CA MET A 195 4.96 14.30 -6.06
C MET A 195 4.98 13.28 -7.20
N ALA A 196 5.74 12.18 -7.05
CA ALA A 196 5.79 11.11 -8.05
C ALA A 196 4.44 10.40 -8.19
N ILE A 197 3.74 10.14 -7.08
CA ILE A 197 2.37 9.58 -7.11
C ILE A 197 1.45 10.52 -7.86
N CYS A 198 1.42 11.81 -7.52
CA CYS A 198 0.58 12.80 -8.21
C CYS A 198 0.87 12.82 -9.71
N ALA A 199 2.14 12.87 -10.10
CA ALA A 199 2.57 12.85 -11.50
C ALA A 199 2.17 11.57 -12.24
N CYS A 200 2.16 10.42 -11.57
CA CYS A 200 1.76 9.14 -12.15
C CYS A 200 0.24 8.95 -12.23
N THR A 201 -0.52 9.68 -11.40
CA THR A 201 -1.99 9.67 -11.39
C THR A 201 -2.60 10.80 -12.22
N ASP A 202 -1.80 11.75 -12.69
CA ASP A 202 -2.22 12.83 -13.57
C ASP A 202 -2.49 12.29 -14.99
N PRO A 203 -3.75 12.28 -15.47
CA PRO A 203 -4.10 11.73 -16.77
C PRO A 203 -3.59 12.59 -17.94
N THR A 204 -3.12 13.80 -17.67
CA THR A 204 -2.56 14.73 -18.67
C THR A 204 -1.04 14.61 -18.79
N ASN A 205 -0.39 13.82 -17.93
CA ASN A 205 1.04 13.59 -18.02
C ASN A 205 1.38 12.57 -19.11
N PHE A 206 1.77 13.07 -20.29
CA PHE A 206 2.10 12.24 -21.46
C PHE A 206 3.33 11.34 -21.28
N LEU A 207 4.22 11.63 -20.31
CA LEU A 207 5.41 10.82 -20.09
C LEU A 207 5.11 9.50 -19.39
N ILE A 208 4.02 9.46 -18.61
CA ILE A 208 3.69 8.32 -17.76
C ILE A 208 2.37 7.67 -18.20
N PRO A 209 2.42 6.63 -19.07
CA PRO A 209 1.27 5.79 -19.31
C PRO A 209 0.91 4.97 -18.05
N PRO A 210 -0.37 4.58 -17.85
CA PRO A 210 -0.82 3.88 -16.64
C PRO A 210 -0.03 2.62 -16.28
N MET A 211 0.49 1.92 -17.30
CA MET A 211 1.25 0.68 -17.12
C MET A 211 2.64 0.91 -16.48
N LEU A 212 3.19 2.12 -16.59
CA LEU A 212 4.50 2.46 -16.00
C LEU A 212 4.37 3.04 -14.59
N SER A 213 3.21 3.55 -14.20
CA SER A 213 2.96 4.13 -12.87
C SER A 213 3.41 3.21 -11.72
N PRO A 214 3.15 1.88 -11.72
CA PRO A 214 3.62 0.98 -10.67
C PRO A 214 5.14 1.01 -10.45
N TRP A 215 5.90 1.02 -11.54
CA TRP A 215 7.35 0.92 -11.50
C TRP A 215 8.01 2.25 -11.19
N ILE A 216 7.44 3.37 -11.67
CA ILE A 216 7.95 4.70 -11.32
C ILE A 216 7.74 4.97 -9.83
N ILE A 217 6.54 4.73 -9.29
CA ILE A 217 6.26 4.90 -7.86
C ILE A 217 7.19 4.00 -7.02
N GLY A 218 7.34 2.74 -7.41
CA GLY A 218 8.26 1.81 -6.76
C GLY A 218 9.71 2.30 -6.78
N MET A 219 10.22 2.71 -7.94
CA MET A 219 11.60 3.19 -8.09
C MET A 219 11.83 4.50 -7.34
N THR A 220 10.84 5.40 -7.25
CA THR A 220 10.94 6.59 -6.39
C THR A 220 11.10 6.21 -4.92
N TYR A 221 10.38 5.18 -4.45
CA TYR A 221 10.58 4.63 -3.11
C TYR A 221 11.95 3.96 -2.94
N GLY A 222 12.46 3.31 -4.00
CA GLY A 222 13.83 2.78 -4.03
C GLY A 222 14.87 3.89 -3.87
N ILE A 223 14.75 4.99 -4.61
CA ILE A 223 15.61 6.18 -4.52
C ILE A 223 15.59 6.76 -3.11
N ALA A 224 14.40 6.88 -2.53
CA ALA A 224 14.20 7.30 -1.15
C ALA A 224 15.02 6.42 -0.18
N ILE A 225 14.95 5.10 -0.32
CA ILE A 225 15.72 4.18 0.53
C ILE A 225 17.22 4.31 0.30
N TRP A 226 17.68 4.32 -0.95
CA TRP A 226 19.10 4.37 -1.29
C TRP A 226 19.77 5.65 -0.81
N GLY A 227 19.07 6.78 -0.85
CA GLY A 227 19.60 8.07 -0.42
C GLY A 227 19.46 8.34 1.08
N TYR A 228 18.35 7.88 1.69
CA TYR A 228 17.87 8.49 2.93
C TYR A 228 17.48 7.49 4.04
N SER A 229 17.49 6.17 3.78
CA SER A 229 17.08 5.19 4.80
C SER A 229 18.01 5.11 6.01
N THR A 230 19.30 5.38 5.83
CA THR A 230 20.28 5.37 6.92
C THR A 230 20.05 6.48 7.95
N GLN A 231 19.37 7.57 7.55
CA GLN A 231 19.00 8.69 8.41
C GLN A 231 17.66 8.46 9.13
N GLY A 232 16.95 7.38 8.81
CA GLY A 232 15.61 7.06 9.31
C GLY A 232 14.55 7.44 8.28
N LEU A 233 13.88 6.43 7.72
CA LEU A 233 12.83 6.57 6.72
C LEU A 233 11.72 5.54 6.94
N ALA A 234 10.49 5.97 7.22
CA ALA A 234 9.31 5.10 7.24
C ALA A 234 8.57 5.10 5.92
N ALA A 235 8.31 6.28 5.38
CA ALA A 235 7.56 6.65 4.19
C ALA A 235 6.11 6.10 4.07
N ASN A 236 5.72 5.19 4.96
CA ASN A 236 4.41 4.59 4.97
C ASN A 236 3.99 4.20 6.40
N ALA A 237 2.97 4.88 6.90
CA ALA A 237 2.36 4.63 8.21
C ALA A 237 1.95 3.16 8.42
N ALA A 238 1.39 2.49 7.42
CA ALA A 238 0.99 1.08 7.54
C ALA A 238 2.20 0.13 7.62
N ARG A 239 3.29 0.47 6.91
CA ARG A 239 4.57 -0.27 7.00
C ARG A 239 5.19 -0.14 8.38
N ASP A 240 5.20 1.07 8.94
CA ASP A 240 5.83 1.31 10.23
C ASP A 240 4.97 0.77 11.38
N VAL A 241 3.69 1.16 11.45
CA VAL A 241 2.78 0.71 12.51
C VAL A 241 2.64 -0.81 12.47
N GLY A 242 2.44 -1.40 11.27
CA GLY A 242 2.35 -2.86 11.12
C GLY A 242 3.62 -3.59 11.59
N GLY A 243 4.80 -3.12 11.15
CA GLY A 243 6.07 -3.71 11.56
C GLY A 243 6.37 -3.53 13.06
N ARG A 244 5.95 -2.41 13.64
CA ARG A 244 6.07 -2.13 15.07
C ARG A 244 5.15 -2.99 15.93
N LEU A 245 3.91 -3.23 15.48
CA LEU A 245 3.02 -4.21 16.12
C LEU A 245 3.63 -5.62 16.08
N ALA A 246 4.29 -6.00 14.98
CA ALA A 246 4.99 -7.28 14.86
C ALA A 246 6.18 -7.35 15.83
N ALA A 247 7.00 -6.29 15.88
CA ALA A 247 8.11 -6.22 16.82
C ALA A 247 7.64 -6.30 18.28
N MET A 248 6.54 -5.64 18.64
CA MET A 248 5.96 -5.75 19.99
C MET A 248 5.39 -7.14 20.29
N THR A 249 4.90 -7.85 19.27
CA THR A 249 4.46 -9.25 19.42
C THR A 249 5.65 -10.17 19.73
N ILE A 250 6.83 -9.89 19.16
CA ILE A 250 8.03 -10.72 19.30
C ILE A 250 8.83 -10.38 20.57
N TRP A 251 9.09 -9.09 20.81
CA TRP A 251 9.99 -8.61 21.87
C TRP A 251 9.29 -7.84 23.00
N GLY A 252 7.95 -7.77 22.98
CA GLY A 252 7.17 -7.06 23.99
C GLY A 252 7.18 -5.54 23.84
N THR A 253 6.62 -4.85 24.83
CA THR A 253 6.36 -3.40 24.78
C THR A 253 7.60 -2.52 24.66
N LYS A 254 8.80 -3.04 24.99
CA LYS A 254 10.07 -2.33 24.77
C LYS A 254 10.33 -2.02 23.29
N ALA A 255 9.78 -2.84 22.38
CA ALA A 255 9.89 -2.64 20.93
C ALA A 255 8.99 -1.51 20.40
N ALA A 256 8.20 -0.86 21.25
CA ALA A 256 7.28 0.20 20.83
C ALA A 256 7.99 1.42 20.24
N GLY A 257 9.30 1.64 20.47
CA GLY A 257 10.05 2.77 19.91
C GLY A 257 9.75 4.15 20.54
N GLY A 258 8.90 4.20 21.57
CA GLY A 258 8.65 5.41 22.37
C GLY A 258 8.09 6.59 21.56
N ASN A 259 8.49 7.82 21.93
CA ASN A 259 8.00 9.06 21.31
C ASN A 259 8.31 9.17 19.81
N TYR A 260 9.32 8.44 19.32
CA TYR A 260 9.65 8.42 17.90
C TYR A 260 8.62 7.66 17.07
N ALA A 261 7.95 6.65 17.63
CA ALA A 261 7.02 5.81 16.90
C ALA A 261 5.87 6.59 16.27
N ALA A 262 5.34 7.58 16.98
CA ALA A 262 4.28 8.45 16.46
C ALA A 262 4.80 9.37 15.35
N LEU A 263 6.02 9.90 15.49
CA LEU A 263 6.61 10.79 14.49
C LEU A 263 6.93 10.04 13.20
N ALA A 264 7.58 8.88 13.29
CA ALA A 264 7.86 8.02 12.15
C ALA A 264 6.57 7.58 11.44
N ALA A 265 5.54 7.21 12.18
CA ALA A 265 4.28 6.73 11.61
C ALA A 265 3.41 7.82 10.98
N LEU A 266 3.50 9.08 11.42
CA LEU A 266 2.52 10.12 11.03
C LEU A 266 3.07 11.21 10.12
N THR A 267 4.39 11.38 10.03
CA THR A 267 5.00 12.49 9.25
C THR A 267 4.74 12.37 7.75
N ASN A 268 4.58 11.15 7.25
CA ASN A 268 4.28 10.91 5.84
C ASN A 268 2.92 11.48 5.41
N ILE A 269 1.96 11.61 6.33
CA ILE A 269 0.63 12.16 6.06
C ILE A 269 0.70 13.64 5.65
N PRO A 270 1.16 14.58 6.49
CA PRO A 270 1.25 15.99 6.09
C PRO A 270 2.20 16.20 4.91
N ALA A 271 3.27 15.40 4.77
CA ALA A 271 4.17 15.49 3.62
C ALA A 271 3.46 15.14 2.29
N THR A 272 2.70 14.03 2.27
CA THR A 272 1.92 13.60 1.09
C THR A 272 0.82 14.60 0.74
N LEU A 273 0.13 15.15 1.75
CA LEU A 273 -0.89 16.18 1.53
C LEU A 273 -0.27 17.48 0.99
N PHE A 274 0.90 17.87 1.50
CA PHE A 274 1.62 19.04 1.01
C PHE A 274 2.11 18.83 -0.43
N ALA A 275 2.62 17.64 -0.76
CA ALA A 275 2.99 17.29 -2.14
C ALA A 275 1.80 17.41 -3.10
N TYR A 276 0.63 16.93 -2.70
CA TYR A 276 -0.59 17.09 -3.49
C TYR A 276 -0.95 18.56 -3.74
N ILE A 277 -0.91 19.39 -2.69
CA ILE A 277 -1.19 20.83 -2.82
C ILE A 277 -0.20 21.49 -3.78
N VAL A 278 1.09 21.19 -3.65
CA VAL A 278 2.12 21.70 -4.57
C VAL A 278 1.87 21.21 -5.99
N TYR A 279 1.55 19.94 -6.19
CA TYR A 279 1.27 19.38 -7.51
C TYR A 279 0.05 20.05 -8.17
N GLU A 280 -1.06 20.16 -7.46
CA GLU A 280 -2.28 20.82 -7.95
C GLU A 280 -2.09 22.31 -8.25
N VAL A 281 -1.35 23.04 -7.41
CA VAL A 281 -1.16 24.50 -7.59
C VAL A 281 -0.22 24.82 -8.76
N PHE A 282 0.85 24.04 -8.94
CA PHE A 282 1.94 24.40 -9.86
C PHE A 282 2.02 23.54 -11.12
N PHE A 283 1.53 22.29 -11.09
CA PHE A 283 1.79 21.32 -12.15
C PHE A 283 0.53 20.86 -12.87
N VAL A 284 -0.63 20.83 -12.20
CA VAL A 284 -1.91 20.51 -12.83
C VAL A 284 -2.36 21.69 -13.69
N ASP A 285 -2.85 21.36 -14.88
CA ASP A 285 -3.40 22.31 -15.83
C ASP A 285 -4.57 21.68 -16.57
N SER A 286 -5.77 22.19 -16.32
CA SER A 286 -7.02 21.67 -16.88
C SER A 286 -7.15 21.90 -18.39
N SER A 287 -6.29 22.72 -18.99
CA SER A 287 -6.25 22.92 -20.44
C SER A 287 -5.45 21.82 -21.17
N ARG A 288 -4.69 20.99 -20.44
CA ARG A 288 -3.91 19.91 -21.05
C ARG A 288 -4.83 18.77 -21.50
N VAL A 289 -4.46 18.18 -22.63
CA VAL A 289 -5.16 17.04 -23.20
C VAL A 289 -4.84 15.78 -22.39
N ILE A 290 -5.84 14.92 -22.19
CA ILE A 290 -5.65 13.60 -21.59
C ILE A 290 -4.82 12.73 -22.54
N ALA A 291 -3.77 12.10 -22.03
CA ALA A 291 -2.93 11.23 -22.83
C ALA A 291 -3.72 10.04 -23.41
N PRO A 292 -3.52 9.61 -24.66
CA PRO A 292 -4.32 8.53 -25.28
C PRO A 292 -4.34 7.22 -24.47
N ALA A 293 -3.20 6.84 -23.88
CA ALA A 293 -3.11 5.66 -23.02
C ALA A 293 -3.94 5.80 -21.73
N GLN A 294 -3.97 7.00 -21.15
CA GLN A 294 -4.79 7.33 -19.98
C GLN A 294 -6.28 7.30 -20.35
N GLN A 295 -6.64 7.86 -21.50
CA GLN A 295 -8.02 7.83 -22.00
C GLN A 295 -8.52 6.39 -22.19
N ALA A 296 -7.72 5.51 -22.79
CA ALA A 296 -8.06 4.10 -22.95
C ALA A 296 -8.25 3.39 -21.60
N PHE A 297 -7.36 3.65 -20.64
CA PHE A 297 -7.46 3.12 -19.28
C PHE A 297 -8.74 3.58 -18.57
N MET A 298 -9.03 4.89 -18.60
CA MET A 298 -10.25 5.46 -18.00
C MET A 298 -11.52 4.92 -18.64
N THR A 299 -11.53 4.78 -19.98
CA THR A 299 -12.67 4.23 -20.71
C THR A 299 -12.94 2.78 -20.32
N GLY A 300 -11.90 1.95 -20.21
CA GLY A 300 -12.03 0.57 -19.75
C GLY A 300 -12.56 0.45 -18.31
N HIS A 301 -12.06 1.30 -17.41
CA HIS A 301 -12.53 1.33 -16.02
C HIS A 301 -14.00 1.74 -15.92
N LYS A 302 -14.39 2.78 -16.66
CA LYS A 302 -15.79 3.25 -16.71
C LYS A 302 -16.73 2.15 -17.24
N ALA A 303 -16.36 1.50 -18.34
CA ALA A 303 -17.14 0.41 -18.90
C ALA A 303 -17.30 -0.77 -17.92
N HIS A 304 -16.27 -1.07 -17.12
CA HIS A 304 -16.39 -2.09 -16.07
C HIS A 304 -17.37 -1.69 -14.98
N MET A 305 -17.30 -0.45 -14.49
CA MET A 305 -18.21 0.06 -13.46
C MET A 305 -19.67 0.05 -13.92
N GLU A 306 -19.94 0.54 -15.14
CA GLU A 306 -21.28 0.51 -15.74
C GLU A 306 -21.81 -0.92 -15.89
N HIS A 307 -20.95 -1.89 -16.22
CA HIS A 307 -21.33 -3.30 -16.28
C HIS A 307 -21.73 -3.86 -14.92
N LEU A 308 -21.03 -3.48 -13.84
CA LEU A 308 -21.36 -3.90 -12.49
C LEU A 308 -22.69 -3.33 -12.02
N GLU A 309 -22.94 -2.03 -12.26
CA GLU A 309 -24.21 -1.37 -11.93
C GLU A 309 -25.38 -2.01 -12.70
N ASN A 310 -25.24 -2.19 -14.00
CA ASN A 310 -26.25 -2.84 -14.83
C ASN A 310 -26.51 -4.31 -14.43
N GLY A 311 -25.46 -5.03 -14.04
CA GLY A 311 -25.56 -6.40 -13.52
C GLY A 311 -26.26 -6.50 -12.17
N GLN A 312 -26.07 -5.51 -11.29
CA GLN A 312 -26.79 -5.41 -10.02
C GLN A 312 -28.29 -5.14 -10.23
N HIS A 313 -28.65 -4.27 -11.18
CA HIS A 313 -30.05 -4.00 -11.53
C HIS A 313 -30.76 -5.19 -12.18
N ARG A 314 -30.07 -5.99 -13.00
CA ARG A 314 -30.64 -7.23 -13.59
C ARG A 314 -30.78 -8.38 -12.58
N GLY A 315 -30.01 -8.36 -11.49
CA GLY A 315 -30.06 -9.35 -10.40
C GLY A 315 -31.09 -9.04 -9.31
N ALA A 316 -31.66 -7.84 -9.30
CA ALA A 316 -32.88 -7.54 -8.58
C ALA A 316 -34.05 -8.09 -9.40
N SER A 317 -34.55 -9.27 -9.03
CA SER A 317 -35.74 -9.82 -9.67
C SER A 317 -36.91 -8.84 -9.45
N PRO A 318 -37.79 -8.59 -10.45
CA PRO A 318 -38.97 -7.75 -10.31
C PRO A 318 -40.08 -8.40 -9.45
N SER A 319 -39.72 -9.33 -8.55
CA SER A 319 -40.67 -10.06 -7.72
C SER A 319 -41.20 -9.23 -6.55
N SER A 320 -40.49 -8.18 -6.10
CA SER A 320 -41.01 -7.27 -5.06
C SER A 320 -42.13 -6.38 -5.58
N ASP A 321 -42.00 -5.87 -6.82
CA ASP A 321 -42.95 -4.90 -7.38
C ASP A 321 -44.23 -5.57 -7.89
N LEU A 322 -44.17 -6.88 -8.16
CA LEU A 322 -45.34 -7.71 -8.49
C LEU A 322 -46.09 -8.20 -7.25
N GLU A 323 -45.41 -8.42 -6.12
CA GLU A 323 -46.07 -8.74 -4.85
C GLU A 323 -46.75 -7.52 -4.23
N GLU A 324 -46.18 -6.32 -4.36
CA GLU A 324 -46.78 -5.08 -3.87
C GLU A 324 -48.05 -4.70 -4.69
N LYS A 325 -48.01 -4.85 -6.02
CA LYS A 325 -49.20 -4.65 -6.89
C LYS A 325 -50.24 -5.77 -6.79
N ALA A 326 -49.85 -6.99 -6.39
CA ALA A 326 -50.80 -8.07 -6.12
C ALA A 326 -51.49 -7.91 -4.74
N HIS A 327 -50.88 -7.17 -3.82
CA HIS A 327 -51.51 -6.83 -2.54
C HIS A 327 -52.48 -5.65 -2.66
N GLU A 328 -52.17 -4.62 -3.47
CA GLU A 328 -53.09 -3.50 -3.72
C GLU A 328 -54.34 -3.89 -4.51
N SER A 329 -54.23 -4.85 -5.44
CA SER A 329 -55.38 -5.35 -6.23
C SER A 329 -56.27 -6.38 -5.53
N ARG A 330 -55.95 -6.77 -4.29
CA ARG A 330 -56.79 -7.64 -3.45
C ARG A 330 -57.51 -6.89 -2.32
N SER A 331 -57.35 -5.57 -2.26
CA SER A 331 -57.97 -4.67 -1.28
C SER A 331 -59.04 -3.73 -1.86
N GLU A 332 -59.50 -3.97 -3.09
CA GLU A 332 -60.68 -3.32 -3.69
C GLU A 332 -61.82 -4.34 -3.91
#